data_AF-A0A8C5A2Y9-F1
#
_entry.id   AF-A0A8C5A2Y9-F1
#
_cell.length_a   1.000
_cell.length_b   1.000
_cell.length_c   1.000
_cell.angle_alpha   90.00
_cell.angle_beta   90.00
_cell.angle_gamma   90.00
#
_symmetry.space_group_name_H-M   'P 1'
#
loop_
_entity.id
_entity.type
_entity.pdbx_description
1 polymer ?
#
loop_
_entity_poly.entity_id
_entity_poly.type
_entity_poly.pdbx_seq_one_letter_code
_entity_poly.pdbx_strand_id
1 'polypeptide(L)'
;MPQSSALISGVQSLVVYETRARYFIVGSNQAQTKHRVLKIDRTEPKDLVIIDDKHVYSQQEVRELLGRLDLGNRTKIGQKGSSGLSRAVSAYGIVDGQ
;
A
#
# COMPACT_ATOMS: atom_id res chain seq x y z
N MET A 1 -16.40 -1.83 -25.20
CA MET A 1 -16.97 -1.79 -23.84
C MET A 1 -15.82 -1.58 -22.87
N PRO A 2 -15.88 -0.65 -21.89
CA PRO A 2 -14.85 -0.60 -20.87
C PRO A 2 -15.07 -1.78 -19.92
N GLN A 3 -14.02 -2.60 -19.73
CA GLN A 3 -14.01 -3.60 -18.67
C GLN A 3 -14.12 -2.85 -17.34
N SER A 4 -15.25 -3.02 -16.67
CA SER A 4 -15.45 -2.56 -15.30
C SER A 4 -14.44 -3.27 -14.40
N SER A 5 -13.30 -2.62 -14.15
CA SER A 5 -12.42 -3.00 -13.05
C SER A 5 -13.28 -3.10 -11.81
N ALA A 6 -13.29 -4.28 -11.16
CA ALA A 6 -14.13 -4.53 -9.99
C ALA A 6 -13.89 -3.43 -8.95
N LEU A 7 -14.81 -2.47 -8.88
CA LEU A 7 -14.90 -1.55 -7.77
C LEU A 7 -15.11 -2.44 -6.55
N ILE A 8 -14.17 -2.42 -5.60
CA ILE A 8 -14.47 -2.94 -4.27
C ILE A 8 -15.48 -1.94 -3.70
N SER A 9 -16.77 -2.22 -3.86
CA SER A 9 -17.79 -1.52 -3.09
C SER A 9 -17.50 -1.83 -1.62
N GLY A 10 -17.16 -0.79 -0.84
CA GLY A 10 -16.89 -0.93 0.58
C GLY A 10 -15.48 -1.38 0.95
N VAL A 11 -14.45 -0.67 0.48
CA VAL A 11 -13.20 -0.61 1.27
C VAL A 11 -13.59 -0.08 2.65
N GLN A 12 -13.45 -0.92 3.67
CA GLN A 12 -13.81 -0.57 5.05
C GLN A 12 -12.58 -0.29 5.90
N SER A 13 -11.42 -0.82 5.52
CA SER A 13 -10.18 -0.55 6.25
C SER A 13 -9.02 -0.32 5.29
N LEU A 14 -8.11 0.53 5.75
CA LEU A 14 -6.89 0.91 5.09
C LEU A 14 -5.74 0.64 6.05
N VAL A 15 -4.66 0.05 5.56
CA VAL A 15 -3.40 -0.05 6.27
C VAL A 15 -2.32 0.60 5.41
N VAL A 16 -1.60 1.55 5.99
CA VAL A 16 -0.48 2.19 5.31
C VAL A 16 0.80 1.53 5.75
N TYR A 17 1.55 1.04 4.78
CA TYR A 17 2.93 0.63 4.93
C TYR A 17 3.83 1.66 4.27
N GLU A 18 5.04 1.83 4.79
CA GLU A 18 5.99 2.77 4.23
C GLU A 18 7.38 2.17 4.10
N THR A 19 8.07 2.59 3.05
CA THR A 19 9.52 2.52 2.94
C THR A 19 10.04 3.95 2.84
N ARG A 20 11.37 4.10 2.74
CA ARG A 20 11.98 5.41 2.53
C ARG A 20 11.42 6.14 1.29
N ALA A 21 11.13 5.41 0.22
CA ALA A 21 10.78 6.00 -1.07
C ALA A 21 9.29 5.94 -1.40
N ARG A 22 8.48 5.10 -0.73
CA ARG A 22 7.09 4.89 -1.11
C ARG A 22 6.16 4.65 0.08
N TYR A 23 4.93 5.10 -0.07
CA TYR A 23 3.80 4.58 0.71
C TYR A 23 3.08 3.47 -0.08
N PHE A 24 2.61 2.47 0.64
CA PHE A 24 1.77 1.39 0.13
C PHE A 24 0.48 1.35 0.96
N ILE A 25 -0.64 1.66 0.32
CA ILE A 25 -1.94 1.69 0.98
C ILE A 25 -2.67 0.41 0.60
N VAL A 26 -2.84 -0.48 1.57
CA VAL A 26 -3.62 -1.71 1.41
C VAL A 26 -5.04 -1.45 1.87
N GLY A 27 -5.97 -1.35 0.91
CA GLY A 27 -7.39 -1.27 1.19
C GLY A 27 -8.05 -2.64 1.19
N SER A 28 -8.94 -2.90 2.14
CA SER A 28 -9.60 -4.18 2.33
C SER A 28 -11.12 -4.04 2.39
N ASN A 29 -11.84 -5.02 1.84
CA ASN A 29 -13.27 -5.16 2.08
C ASN A 29 -13.56 -5.62 3.53
N GLN A 30 -14.83 -5.55 3.95
CA GLN A 30 -15.28 -5.97 5.29
C GLN A 30 -14.82 -7.37 5.69
N ALA A 31 -14.96 -8.32 4.77
CA ALA A 31 -14.63 -9.73 5.00
C ALA A 31 -13.11 -10.00 4.98
N GLN A 32 -12.28 -9.00 4.64
CA GLN A 32 -10.82 -9.13 4.47
C GLN A 32 -10.43 -10.25 3.48
N THR A 33 -11.24 -10.43 2.44
CA THR A 33 -11.04 -11.43 1.38
C THR A 33 -10.56 -10.82 0.07
N LYS A 34 -10.76 -9.51 -0.11
CA LYS A 34 -10.36 -8.76 -1.30
C LYS A 34 -9.60 -7.52 -0.88
N HIS A 35 -8.43 -7.35 -1.45
CA HIS A 35 -7.56 -6.22 -1.18
C HIS A 35 -7.13 -5.51 -2.47
N ARG A 36 -6.88 -4.22 -2.38
CA ARG A 36 -6.20 -3.44 -3.43
C ARG A 36 -5.03 -2.68 -2.82
N VAL A 37 -4.00 -2.46 -3.62
CA VAL A 37 -2.80 -1.76 -3.17
C VAL A 37 -2.55 -0.54 -4.05
N LEU A 38 -2.59 0.64 -3.45
CA LEU A 38 -2.10 1.87 -4.08
C LEU A 38 -0.67 2.13 -3.64
N LYS A 39 0.16 2.62 -4.56
CA LYS A 39 1.54 3.03 -4.27
C LYS A 39 1.67 4.52 -4.51
N ILE A 40 2.25 5.23 -3.55
CA ILE A 40 2.51 6.66 -3.65
C ILE A 40 4.01 6.87 -3.59
N ASP A 41 4.55 7.62 -4.54
CA ASP A 41 5.95 8.03 -4.52
C ASP A 41 6.19 9.12 -3.47
N ARG A 42 7.21 8.95 -2.62
CA ARG A 42 7.61 9.94 -1.60
C ARG A 42 8.78 10.81 -2.04
N THR A 43 9.35 10.51 -3.21
CA THR A 43 10.57 11.14 -3.72
C THR A 43 10.29 12.26 -4.71
N GLU A 44 9.06 12.35 -5.24
CA GLU A 44 8.62 13.46 -6.08
C GLU A 44 8.04 14.59 -5.21
N PRO A 45 8.71 15.75 -5.09
CA PRO A 45 8.28 16.81 -4.18
C PRO A 45 7.17 17.72 -4.73
N LYS A 46 6.92 17.71 -6.04
CA LYS A 46 6.00 18.67 -6.69
C LYS A 46 4.67 18.07 -7.09
N ASP A 47 4.69 16.81 -7.52
CA ASP A 47 3.53 16.13 -8.06
C ASP A 47 3.19 14.87 -7.26
N LEU A 48 1.89 14.66 -7.06
CA LEU A 48 1.40 13.42 -6.46
C LEU A 48 1.44 12.29 -7.49
N VAL A 49 2.43 11.40 -7.36
CA VAL A 49 2.57 10.23 -8.23
C VAL A 49 1.93 9.01 -7.58
N ILE A 50 0.81 8.55 -8.14
CA ILE A 50 0.06 7.36 -7.68
C ILE A 50 0.14 6.26 -8.74
N ILE A 51 0.43 5.04 -8.29
CA ILE A 51 0.41 3.84 -9.12
C ILE A 51 -0.68 2.91 -8.60
N ASP A 52 -1.60 2.57 -9.50
CA ASP A 52 -2.68 1.61 -9.29
C ASP A 52 -2.56 0.48 -10.32
N ASP A 53 -2.19 -0.72 -9.87
CA ASP A 53 -2.08 -1.90 -10.72
C ASP A 53 -3.43 -2.58 -11.03
N LYS A 54 -4.52 -2.07 -10.43
CA LYS A 54 -5.90 -2.57 -10.61
C LYS A 54 -6.09 -4.03 -10.22
N HIS A 55 -5.13 -4.64 -9.53
CA HIS A 55 -5.20 -6.02 -9.12
C HIS A 55 -6.00 -6.17 -7.82
N VAL A 56 -6.83 -7.21 -7.75
CA VAL A 56 -7.54 -7.60 -6.53
C VAL A 56 -6.79 -8.76 -5.90
N TYR A 57 -6.07 -8.45 -4.83
CA TYR A 57 -5.26 -9.42 -4.09
C TYR A 57 -6.13 -10.19 -3.08
N SER A 58 -5.82 -11.47 -2.92
CA SER A 58 -6.16 -12.26 -1.74
C SER A 58 -5.27 -11.88 -0.55
N GLN A 59 -5.66 -12.31 0.65
CA GLN A 59 -4.88 -12.05 1.85
C GLN A 59 -3.45 -12.62 1.76
N GLN A 60 -3.29 -13.80 1.15
CA GLN A 60 -1.99 -14.45 1.00
C GLN A 60 -1.09 -13.65 0.04
N GLU A 61 -1.62 -13.21 -1.10
CA GLU A 61 -0.84 -12.43 -2.07
C GLU A 61 -0.42 -11.07 -1.51
N VAL A 62 -1.26 -10.44 -0.66
CA VAL A 62 -0.85 -9.22 0.07
C VAL A 62 0.33 -9.52 1.00
N ARG A 63 0.29 -10.60 1.79
CA ARG A 63 1.39 -10.97 2.69
C ARG A 63 2.69 -11.18 1.91
N GLU A 64 2.62 -11.90 0.79
CA GLU A 64 3.76 -12.16 -0.08
C GLU A 64 4.30 -10.88 -0.74
N LEU A 65 3.42 -10.00 -1.19
CA LEU A 65 3.79 -8.69 -1.72
C LEU A 65 4.55 -7.87 -0.67
N LEU A 66 3.99 -7.74 0.54
CA LEU A 66 4.61 -6.98 1.62
C LEU A 66 5.94 -7.60 2.04
N GLY A 67 6.05 -8.92 2.09
CA GLY A 67 7.31 -9.62 2.39
C GLY A 67 8.40 -9.34 1.34
N ARG A 68 8.05 -9.37 0.05
CA ARG A 68 9.01 -9.01 -1.02
C ARG A 68 9.42 -7.54 -0.95
N LEU A 69 8.48 -6.65 -0.66
CA LEU A 69 8.76 -5.22 -0.49
C LEU A 69 9.70 -4.99 0.69
N ASP A 70 9.47 -5.63 1.83
CA ASP A 70 10.34 -5.53 2.99
C ASP A 70 11.76 -5.99 2.66
N LEU A 71 11.91 -7.21 2.13
CA LEU A 71 13.20 -7.77 1.75
C LEU A 71 13.96 -6.89 0.73
N GLY A 72 13.25 -6.36 -0.28
CA GLY A 72 13.84 -5.49 -1.29
C GLY A 72 14.24 -4.09 -0.80
N ASN A 73 13.68 -3.65 0.34
CA ASN A 73 13.97 -2.32 0.92
C ASN A 73 14.88 -2.38 2.15
N ARG A 74 15.26 -3.57 2.62
CA ARG A 74 16.26 -3.72 3.70
C ARG A 74 17.66 -3.45 3.14
N THR A 75 18.33 -2.43 3.66
CA THR A 75 19.74 -2.19 3.38
C THR A 75 20.60 -3.18 4.17
N LYS A 76 21.72 -3.63 3.59
CA LYS A 76 22.67 -4.51 4.29
C LYS A 76 23.25 -3.79 5.52
N ILE A 77 23.38 -4.56 6.59
CA ILE A 77 23.89 -4.26 7.95
C ILE A 77 24.77 -2.99 8.02
N GLY A 78 24.33 -2.00 8.80
CA GLY A 78 25.16 -0.85 9.18
C GLY A 78 24.42 0.47 9.43
N GLN A 79 23.21 0.65 8.89
CA GLN A 79 22.43 1.87 9.11
C GLN A 79 21.47 1.70 10.30
N LYS A 80 21.71 2.44 11.39
CA LYS A 80 20.74 2.59 12.49
C LYS A 80 19.55 3.42 11.98
N GLY A 81 18.46 2.75 11.65
CA GLY A 81 17.18 3.33 11.23
C GLY A 81 16.19 2.24 10.83
N SER A 82 14.91 2.59 10.65
CA SER A 82 13.89 1.66 10.11
C SER A 82 14.29 1.25 8.68
N SER A 83 14.97 0.11 8.55
CA SER A 83 15.31 -0.49 7.26
C SER A 83 14.19 -1.43 6.82
N GLY A 84 13.89 -1.47 5.52
CA GLY A 84 12.81 -2.31 5.00
C GLY A 84 11.47 -1.59 4.87
N LEU A 85 10.40 -2.35 5.15
CA LEU A 85 9.01 -1.91 5.10
C LEU A 85 8.45 -1.86 6.53
N SER A 86 7.94 -0.71 6.94
CA SER A 86 7.25 -0.57 8.23
C SER A 86 5.74 -0.45 8.01
N ARG A 87 4.97 -0.84 9.02
CA ARG A 87 3.53 -0.60 9.08
C ARG A 87 3.30 0.68 9.86
N ALA A 88 2.83 1.72 9.20
CA ALA A 88 2.70 3.06 9.78
C ALA A 88 1.37 3.23 10.54
N VAL A 89 0.23 2.99 9.89
CA VAL A 89 -1.08 3.30 10.48
C VAL A 89 -2.20 2.40 9.94
N SER A 90 -3.30 2.31 10.69
CA SER A 90 -4.59 1.75 10.23
C SER A 90 -5.67 2.81 10.31
N ALA A 91 -6.50 2.86 9.29
CA ALA A 91 -7.52 3.89 9.10
C ALA A 91 -8.76 3.33 8.40
N TYR A 92 -9.82 4.12 8.35
CA TYR A 92 -11.09 3.80 7.67
C TYR A 92 -11.32 4.68 6.42
N GLY A 93 -10.48 5.70 6.22
CA GLY A 93 -10.57 6.63 5.11
C GLY A 93 -9.36 7.55 5.07
N ILE A 94 -9.25 8.31 3.99
CA ILE A 94 -8.28 9.39 3.83
C ILE A 94 -9.11 10.68 3.71
N VAL A 95 -8.76 11.68 4.51
CA VAL A 95 -9.42 12.98 4.50
C VAL A 95 -8.41 14.03 4.08
N ASP A 96 -8.86 15.02 3.32
CA ASP A 96 -8.07 16.22 3.04
C ASP A 96 -8.13 17.16 4.25
N GLY A 97 -6.99 17.72 4.62
CA GLY A 97 -6.89 18.70 5.69
C GLY A 97 -6.96 20.09 5.09
N GLN A 98 -8.05 20.82 5.34
CA GLN A 98 -8.15 22.25 5.03
C GLN A 98 -7.22 23.08 5.91
#